data_AF-A0A836Z0M2-F1
#
_entry.id   AF-A0A836Z0M2-F1
#
_cell.length_a   1.000
_cell.length_b   1.000
_cell.length_c   1.000
_cell.angle_alpha   90.00
_cell.angle_beta   90.00
_cell.angle_gamma   90.00
#
_symmetry.space_group_name_H-M   'P 1'
#
loop_
_entity.id
_entity.type
_entity.pdbx_description
1 polymer ?
#
loop_
_entity_poly.entity_id
_entity_poly.type
_entity_poly.pdbx_seq_one_letter_code
_entity_poly.pdbx_strand_id
1 'polypeptide(L)'
;MRKKIILDCDPGHDDAIAILLAYGNPDIDLLAVTTVVGNQTLEKVSRNALAKFVVELLDFFGKMYKQAQGFDYPPVHDPCAVAYVIDPTLIETQKVPVNIELTGTHTLGMTVADFRYPPKECNTYVAKVLDRERFWDLVIDAIKRLQ
;
A
#
# COMPACT_ATOMS: atom_id res chain seq x y z
N MET A 1 -14.93 12.56 -12.90
CA MET A 1 -15.63 11.55 -12.06
C MET A 1 -14.62 10.97 -11.09
N ARG A 2 -14.99 10.78 -9.82
CA ARG A 2 -14.12 10.12 -8.83
C ARG A 2 -13.94 8.65 -9.19
N LYS A 3 -12.74 8.11 -8.99
CA LYS A 3 -12.46 6.67 -9.13
C LYS A 3 -13.02 5.96 -7.91
N LYS A 4 -13.91 5.00 -8.14
CA LYS A 4 -14.49 4.16 -7.10
C LYS A 4 -13.52 3.05 -6.74
N ILE A 5 -13.22 2.90 -5.45
CA ILE A 5 -12.32 1.86 -4.97
C ILE A 5 -12.87 1.13 -3.74
N ILE A 6 -12.43 -0.11 -3.56
CA ILE A 6 -12.54 -0.88 -2.32
C ILE A 6 -11.12 -1.17 -1.88
N LEU A 7 -10.81 -0.97 -0.60
CA LEU A 7 -9.52 -1.33 -0.02
C LEU A 7 -9.66 -2.64 0.73
N ASP A 8 -9.01 -3.68 0.22
CA ASP A 8 -8.90 -4.98 0.89
C ASP A 8 -7.51 -5.09 1.51
N CYS A 9 -7.43 -5.14 2.84
CA CYS A 9 -6.18 -4.92 3.56
C CYS A 9 -6.17 -5.63 4.92
N ASP A 10 -5.03 -5.70 5.62
CA ASP A 10 -4.90 -6.28 6.97
C ASP A 10 -4.57 -5.19 8.03
N PRO A 11 -5.52 -4.28 8.34
CA PRO A 11 -5.23 -2.98 8.94
C PRO A 11 -4.19 -2.97 10.06
N GLY A 12 -3.01 -2.49 9.70
CA GLY A 12 -1.91 -2.06 10.53
C GLY A 12 -1.56 -0.60 10.27
N HIS A 13 -0.29 -0.26 10.48
CA HIS A 13 0.17 1.11 10.38
C HIS A 13 0.21 1.66 8.95
N ASP A 14 0.48 0.77 8.00
CA ASP A 14 0.72 1.10 6.61
C ASP A 14 -0.61 1.28 5.88
N ASP A 15 -1.52 0.34 6.12
CA ASP A 15 -2.91 0.38 5.66
C ASP A 15 -3.63 1.62 6.17
N ALA A 16 -3.33 2.09 7.39
CA ALA A 16 -3.96 3.29 7.91
C ALA A 16 -3.59 4.54 7.09
N ILE A 17 -2.34 4.64 6.64
CA ILE A 17 -1.92 5.72 5.72
C ILE A 17 -2.60 5.53 4.36
N ALA A 18 -2.78 4.30 3.89
CA ALA A 18 -3.46 4.00 2.63
C ALA A 18 -4.96 4.39 2.68
N ILE A 19 -5.63 4.05 3.77
CA ILE A 19 -7.03 4.41 4.06
C ILE A 19 -7.16 5.93 4.19
N LEU A 20 -6.23 6.60 4.89
CA LEU A 20 -6.21 8.06 4.99
C LEU A 20 -6.12 8.68 3.59
N LEU A 21 -5.13 8.25 2.83
CA LEU A 21 -4.84 8.77 1.50
C LEU A 21 -6.05 8.60 0.60
N ALA A 22 -6.67 7.41 0.60
CA ALA A 22 -7.87 7.13 -0.17
C ALA A 22 -9.06 8.02 0.25
N TYR A 23 -9.30 8.19 1.55
CA TYR A 23 -10.44 8.94 2.06
C TYR A 23 -10.28 10.45 1.90
N GLY A 24 -9.07 10.98 2.11
CA GLY A 24 -8.75 12.40 2.02
C GLY A 24 -8.46 12.91 0.60
N ASN A 25 -8.39 12.03 -0.40
CA ASN A 25 -8.15 12.42 -1.79
C ASN A 25 -9.47 12.71 -2.54
N PRO A 26 -9.64 13.91 -3.14
CA PRO A 26 -10.90 14.29 -3.78
C PRO A 26 -11.22 13.53 -5.07
N ASP A 27 -10.24 12.84 -5.67
CA ASP A 27 -10.40 12.05 -6.88
C ASP A 27 -10.80 10.59 -6.60
N ILE A 28 -10.85 10.19 -5.33
CA ILE A 28 -11.22 8.85 -4.89
C ILE A 28 -12.61 8.85 -4.24
N ASP A 29 -13.39 7.81 -4.54
CA ASP A 29 -14.65 7.45 -3.89
C ASP A 29 -14.44 6.09 -3.20
N LEU A 30 -14.03 6.12 -1.93
CA LEU A 30 -13.76 4.93 -1.13
C LEU A 30 -15.09 4.30 -0.68
N LEU A 31 -15.48 3.22 -1.34
CA LEU A 31 -16.78 2.58 -1.14
C LEU A 31 -16.82 1.66 0.09
N ALA A 32 -15.70 0.99 0.37
CA ALA A 32 -15.59 0.04 1.48
C ALA A 32 -14.11 -0.21 1.83
N VAL A 33 -13.89 -0.60 3.09
CA VAL A 33 -12.67 -1.22 3.57
C VAL A 33 -13.01 -2.63 4.03
N THR A 34 -12.40 -3.64 3.43
CA THR A 34 -12.51 -5.05 3.82
C THR A 34 -11.25 -5.49 4.53
N THR A 35 -11.39 -6.41 5.48
CA THR A 35 -10.29 -6.87 6.33
C THR A 35 -9.93 -8.32 6.03
N VAL A 36 -8.63 -8.58 5.86
CA VAL A 36 -8.05 -9.91 5.68
C VAL A 36 -7.00 -10.18 6.75
N VAL A 37 -6.64 -11.45 6.93
CA VAL A 37 -5.60 -11.87 7.87
C VAL A 37 -4.23 -11.68 7.22
N GLY A 38 -3.35 -10.93 7.87
CA GLY A 38 -1.93 -10.89 7.56
C GLY A 38 -1.09 -11.00 8.84
N ASN A 39 -0.60 -9.88 9.36
CA ASN A 39 0.33 -9.89 10.51
C ASN A 39 -0.32 -10.13 11.88
N GLN A 40 -1.64 -9.97 11.99
CA GLN A 40 -2.40 -10.14 13.23
C GLN A 40 -3.69 -10.93 12.97
N THR A 41 -4.38 -11.31 14.05
CA THR A 41 -5.66 -12.05 13.96
C THR A 41 -6.76 -11.20 13.31
N LEU A 42 -7.71 -11.87 12.64
CA LEU A 42 -8.83 -11.20 11.96
C LEU A 42 -9.61 -10.25 12.88
N GLU A 43 -9.82 -10.65 14.14
CA GLU A 43 -10.50 -9.82 15.14
C GLU A 43 -9.73 -8.52 15.43
N LYS A 44 -8.40 -8.60 15.56
CA LYS A 44 -7.56 -7.43 15.81
C LYS A 44 -7.55 -6.48 14.61
N VAL A 45 -7.36 -6.99 13.39
CA VAL A 45 -7.32 -6.14 12.18
C VAL A 45 -8.70 -5.57 11.84
N SER A 46 -9.78 -6.29 12.12
CA SER A 46 -11.15 -5.77 11.96
C SER A 46 -11.46 -4.70 13.00
N ARG A 47 -11.02 -4.89 14.24
CA ARG A 47 -11.12 -3.84 15.26
C ARG A 47 -10.29 -2.62 14.88
N ASN A 48 -9.09 -2.81 14.35
CA ASN A 48 -8.26 -1.73 13.84
C ASN A 48 -9.05 -0.95 12.78
N ALA A 49 -9.56 -1.60 11.72
CA ALA A 49 -10.40 -0.94 10.71
C ALA A 49 -11.55 -0.08 11.28
N LEU A 50 -12.15 -0.50 12.39
CA LEU A 50 -13.30 0.16 13.04
C LEU A 50 -12.90 1.25 14.05
N ALA A 51 -11.73 1.17 14.66
CA ALA A 51 -11.38 1.92 15.85
C ALA A 51 -10.89 3.34 15.51
N LYS A 52 -11.80 4.32 15.31
CA LYS A 52 -11.48 5.78 15.34
C LYS A 52 -10.17 6.17 14.61
N PHE A 53 -9.97 5.61 13.41
CA PHE A 53 -8.75 4.87 13.07
C PHE A 53 -7.57 5.58 12.40
N VAL A 54 -7.60 6.88 12.12
CA VAL A 54 -6.55 7.42 11.22
C VAL A 54 -5.65 8.46 11.89
N VAL A 55 -6.17 9.28 12.79
CA VAL A 55 -5.40 10.33 13.47
C VAL A 55 -4.67 9.81 14.72
N GLU A 56 -5.33 8.99 15.54
CA GLU A 56 -4.71 8.41 16.75
C GLU A 56 -3.63 7.38 16.41
N LEU A 57 -3.76 6.70 15.26
CA LEU A 57 -2.74 5.78 14.75
C LEU A 57 -1.44 6.52 14.43
N LEU A 58 -1.49 7.65 13.72
CA LEU A 58 -0.29 8.45 13.39
C LEU A 58 0.47 8.94 14.65
N ASP A 59 -0.22 9.35 15.72
CA ASP A 59 0.43 9.77 16.99
C ASP A 59 1.00 8.59 17.80
N PHE A 60 0.34 7.43 17.77
CA PHE A 60 0.86 6.22 18.40
C PHE A 60 2.12 5.71 17.69
N PHE A 61 2.20 5.86 16.37
CA PHE A 61 3.24 5.26 15.56
C PHE A 61 4.58 5.97 15.58
N GLY A 62 4.61 7.30 15.67
CA GLY A 62 5.87 8.04 15.86
C GLY A 62 6.69 7.53 17.06
N LYS A 63 6.03 6.92 18.06
CA LYS A 63 6.65 6.39 19.28
C LYS A 63 7.09 4.91 19.16
N MET A 64 6.41 4.08 18.36
CA MET A 64 6.69 2.64 18.25
C MET A 64 7.84 2.28 17.29
N TYR A 65 8.06 3.06 16.23
CA TYR A 65 9.01 2.68 15.17
C TYR A 65 10.48 2.75 15.58
N LYS A 66 10.84 3.66 16.49
CA LYS A 66 12.22 3.79 16.98
C LYS A 66 12.72 2.53 17.70
N GLN A 67 11.80 1.70 18.23
CA GLN A 67 12.16 0.54 19.05
C GLN A 67 12.23 -0.78 18.27
N ALA A 68 11.56 -0.92 17.12
CA ALA A 68 11.32 -2.24 16.52
C ALA A 68 12.20 -2.59 15.31
N GLN A 69 12.61 -1.64 14.47
CA GLN A 69 13.18 -1.98 13.14
C GLN A 69 14.44 -1.24 12.70
N GLY A 70 15.01 -0.36 13.54
CA GLY A 70 16.33 0.24 13.28
C GLY A 70 16.42 1.19 12.06
N PHE A 71 15.30 1.50 11.42
CA PHE A 71 15.19 2.57 10.42
C PHE A 71 14.88 3.90 11.10
N ASP A 72 15.53 4.98 10.66
CA ASP A 72 15.19 6.34 11.11
C ASP A 72 13.75 6.71 10.70
N TYR A 73 13.25 6.11 9.60
CA TYR A 73 11.88 6.20 9.11
C TYR A 73 11.46 4.87 8.45
N PRO A 74 10.35 4.24 8.84
CA PRO A 74 9.91 2.97 8.26
C PRO A 74 9.42 3.16 6.81
N PRO A 75 9.56 2.14 5.94
CA PRO A 75 8.89 2.15 4.65
C PRO A 75 7.37 2.04 4.82
N VAL A 76 6.64 2.63 3.87
CA VAL A 76 5.20 2.47 3.71
C VAL A 76 4.95 1.81 2.35
N HIS A 77 4.28 0.67 2.35
CA HIS A 77 4.01 -0.18 1.20
C HIS A 77 2.59 0.05 0.68
N ASP A 78 1.57 -0.09 1.51
CA ASP A 78 0.16 -0.09 1.09
C ASP A 78 -0.30 1.25 0.49
N PRO A 79 0.13 2.43 0.99
CA PRO A 79 -0.25 3.69 0.36
C PRO A 79 0.31 3.83 -1.05
N CYS A 80 1.37 3.09 -1.42
CA CYS A 80 1.90 3.11 -2.79
C CYS A 80 0.88 2.56 -3.79
N ALA A 81 0.09 1.55 -3.41
CA ALA A 81 -0.96 1.00 -4.26
C ALA A 81 -2.08 2.03 -4.50
N VAL A 82 -2.50 2.73 -3.44
CA VAL A 82 -3.50 3.81 -3.54
C VAL A 82 -2.96 4.98 -4.37
N ALA A 83 -1.70 5.37 -4.15
CA ALA A 83 -1.04 6.42 -4.92
C ALA A 83 -0.98 6.08 -6.42
N TYR A 84 -0.68 4.83 -6.78
CA TYR A 84 -0.70 4.39 -8.18
C TYR A 84 -2.10 4.49 -8.81
N VAL A 85 -3.14 4.14 -8.05
CA VAL A 85 -4.53 4.25 -8.52
C VAL A 85 -4.92 5.71 -8.71
N ILE A 86 -4.48 6.62 -7.83
CA ILE A 86 -4.70 8.06 -7.95
C ILE A 86 -3.99 8.58 -9.20
N ASP A 87 -2.66 8.41 -9.25
CA ASP A 87 -1.78 8.90 -10.30
C ASP A 87 -0.71 7.84 -10.66
N PRO A 88 -0.91 7.10 -11.78
CA PRO A 88 0.05 6.10 -12.23
C PRO A 88 1.44 6.66 -12.56
N THR A 89 1.58 7.98 -12.79
CA THR A 89 2.86 8.61 -13.11
C THR A 89 3.79 8.72 -11.91
N LEU A 90 3.28 8.46 -10.69
CA LEU A 90 4.09 8.43 -9.47
C LEU A 90 5.02 7.22 -9.41
N ILE A 91 4.69 6.14 -10.12
CA ILE A 91 5.45 4.89 -10.05
C ILE A 91 5.83 4.43 -11.46
N GLU A 92 7.13 4.38 -11.72
CA GLU A 92 7.67 3.74 -12.91
C GLU A 92 7.38 2.24 -12.83
N THR A 93 6.80 1.69 -13.90
CA THR A 93 6.52 0.26 -14.02
C THR A 93 7.18 -0.33 -15.25
N GLN A 94 7.58 -1.60 -15.15
CA GLN A 94 8.12 -2.38 -16.26
C GLN A 94 7.20 -3.55 -16.57
N LYS A 95 6.79 -3.68 -17.84
CA LYS A 95 5.99 -4.80 -18.32
C LYS A 95 6.87 -6.04 -18.46
N VAL A 96 6.65 -7.05 -17.63
CA VAL A 96 7.40 -8.32 -17.61
C VAL A 96 6.50 -9.48 -17.23
N PRO A 97 6.67 -10.70 -17.77
CA PRO A 97 5.94 -11.87 -17.28
C PRO A 97 6.22 -12.11 -15.80
N VAL A 98 5.17 -12.30 -15.02
CA VAL A 98 5.24 -12.61 -13.59
C VAL A 98 4.46 -13.89 -13.31
N ASN A 99 5.08 -14.81 -12.56
CA ASN A 99 4.44 -16.03 -12.04
C ASN A 99 4.81 -16.23 -10.56
N ILE A 100 4.05 -17.06 -9.85
CA ILE A 100 4.33 -17.43 -8.46
C ILE A 100 4.88 -18.86 -8.41
N GLU A 101 6.00 -19.06 -7.70
CA GLU A 101 6.52 -20.39 -7.42
C GLU A 101 5.70 -21.07 -6.32
N LEU A 102 5.21 -22.29 -6.57
CA LEU A 102 4.23 -22.98 -5.72
C LEU A 102 4.73 -24.29 -5.10
N THR A 103 5.93 -24.74 -5.45
CA THR A 103 6.41 -26.11 -5.16
C THR A 103 7.86 -26.20 -4.69
N GLY A 104 8.70 -25.21 -5.02
CA GLY A 104 10.12 -25.24 -4.73
C GLY A 104 10.44 -25.24 -3.23
N THR A 105 11.39 -26.07 -2.81
CA THR A 105 11.80 -26.18 -1.40
C THR A 105 12.35 -24.87 -0.83
N HIS A 106 13.04 -24.06 -1.65
CA HIS A 106 13.73 -22.85 -1.21
C HIS A 106 13.04 -21.55 -1.63
N THR A 107 12.11 -21.61 -2.57
CA THR A 107 11.54 -20.43 -3.24
C THR A 107 10.01 -20.44 -3.27
N LEU A 108 9.37 -21.29 -2.47
CA LEU A 108 7.92 -21.29 -2.32
C LEU A 108 7.38 -19.88 -2.01
N GLY A 109 6.42 -19.42 -2.80
CA GLY A 109 5.82 -18.08 -2.67
C GLY A 109 6.58 -16.97 -3.39
N MET A 110 7.70 -17.26 -4.06
CA MET A 110 8.46 -16.25 -4.80
C MET A 110 7.67 -15.74 -6.01
N THR A 111 7.60 -14.42 -6.14
CA THR A 111 7.18 -13.74 -7.37
C THR A 111 8.33 -13.76 -8.39
N VAL A 112 8.24 -14.64 -9.38
CA VAL A 112 9.26 -14.80 -10.43
C VAL A 112 8.95 -13.87 -11.59
N ALA A 113 9.73 -12.79 -11.70
CA ALA A 113 9.64 -11.81 -12.79
C ALA A 113 10.72 -12.05 -13.86
N ASP A 114 10.31 -12.19 -15.12
CA ASP A 114 11.21 -12.46 -16.25
C ASP A 114 11.68 -11.17 -16.93
N PHE A 115 12.88 -10.70 -16.59
CA PHE A 115 13.50 -9.49 -17.16
C PHE A 115 14.37 -9.75 -18.40
N ARG A 116 14.37 -10.96 -18.97
CA ARG A 116 15.25 -11.33 -20.11
C ARG A 116 14.75 -10.76 -21.44
N TYR A 117 15.68 -10.64 -22.40
CA TYR A 117 15.40 -10.21 -23.78
C TYR A 117 15.50 -11.40 -24.76
N PRO A 118 14.65 -11.48 -25.80
CA PRO A 118 13.51 -10.61 -26.08
C PRO A 118 12.37 -10.78 -25.06
N PRO A 119 11.60 -9.71 -24.76
CA PRO A 119 10.49 -9.80 -23.83
C PRO A 119 9.42 -10.75 -24.37
N LYS A 120 8.85 -11.56 -23.50
CA LYS A 120 7.67 -12.37 -23.82
C LYS A 120 6.42 -11.53 -23.65
N GLU A 121 5.42 -11.77 -24.49
CA GLU A 121 4.09 -11.18 -24.32
C GLU A 121 3.50 -11.54 -22.95
N CYS A 122 2.93 -10.53 -22.28
CA CYS A 122 2.30 -10.68 -20.97
C CYS A 122 1.31 -9.55 -20.71
N ASN A 123 0.61 -9.62 -19.57
CA ASN A 123 -0.31 -8.61 -19.06
C ASN A 123 0.11 -8.07 -17.68
N THR A 124 1.31 -8.42 -17.21
CA THR A 124 1.82 -8.10 -15.89
C THR A 124 2.86 -6.98 -15.92
N TYR A 125 2.86 -6.16 -14.86
CA TYR A 125 3.77 -5.04 -14.67
C TYR A 125 4.38 -5.12 -13.27
N VAL A 126 5.65 -4.73 -13.14
CA VAL A 126 6.36 -4.66 -11.86
C VAL A 126 6.74 -3.20 -11.60
N ALA A 127 6.42 -2.69 -10.40
CA ALA A 127 6.85 -1.37 -9.94
C ALA A 127 8.36 -1.31 -9.71
N LYS A 128 9.01 -0.23 -10.15
CA LYS A 128 10.47 -0.06 -10.12
C LYS A 128 10.92 1.14 -9.31
N VAL A 129 10.33 2.31 -9.56
CA VAL A 129 10.75 3.58 -8.97
C VAL A 129 9.53 4.38 -8.53
N LEU A 130 9.55 4.88 -7.31
CA LEU A 130 8.53 5.78 -6.75
C LEU A 130 9.08 7.22 -6.73
N ASP A 131 8.28 8.17 -7.22
CA ASP A 131 8.49 9.60 -6.98
C ASP A 131 8.14 9.92 -5.52
N ARG A 132 9.15 9.86 -4.65
CA ARG A 132 8.98 9.97 -3.19
C ARG A 132 8.46 11.33 -2.75
N GLU A 133 8.86 12.40 -3.42
CA GLU A 133 8.47 13.76 -3.04
C GLU A 133 6.99 13.98 -3.33
N ARG A 134 6.57 13.74 -4.59
CA ARG A 134 5.17 13.86 -4.98
C ARG A 134 4.27 12.87 -4.23
N PHE A 135 4.78 11.68 -3.89
CA PHE A 135 4.06 10.73 -3.04
C PHE A 135 3.75 11.32 -1.66
N TRP A 136 4.74 11.89 -0.97
CA TRP A 136 4.52 12.46 0.36
C TRP A 136 3.66 13.73 0.32
N ASP A 137 3.81 14.56 -0.70
CA ASP A 137 2.90 15.70 -0.92
C ASP A 137 1.45 15.24 -1.04
N LEU A 138 1.21 14.16 -1.80
CA LEU A 138 -0.10 13.57 -1.97
C LEU A 138 -0.70 13.10 -0.64
N VAL A 139 0.10 12.44 0.20
CA VAL A 139 -0.31 11.98 1.53
C VAL A 139 -0.60 13.16 2.45
N ILE A 140 0.30 14.14 2.52
CA ILE A 140 0.16 15.33 3.37
C ILE A 140 -1.10 16.12 2.99
N ASP A 141 -1.35 16.31 1.70
CA ASP A 141 -2.53 17.05 1.25
C ASP A 141 -3.83 16.29 1.52
N ALA A 142 -3.82 14.95 1.50
CA ALA A 142 -4.95 14.16 1.98
C ALA A 142 -5.19 14.37 3.48
N ILE A 143 -4.13 14.41 4.30
CA ILE A 143 -4.24 14.68 5.76
C ILE A 143 -4.84 16.05 6.01
N LYS A 144 -4.33 17.10 5.35
CA LYS A 144 -4.81 18.49 5.53
C LYS A 144 -6.31 18.64 5.23
N ARG A 145 -6.87 17.82 4.33
CA ARG A 145 -8.29 17.86 3.97
C ARG A 145 -9.21 17.21 5.01
N LEU A 146 -8.65 16.45 5.95
CA LEU A 146 -9.39 15.76 7.01
C LEU A 146 -9.39 16.52 8.35
N GLN A 147 -8.70 17.66 8.41
CA GLN A 147 -8.69 18.61 9.53
C GLN A 147 -9.73 19.71 9.33
#